data_AF-A0AAW2LRF8-F1
#
_entry.id   AF-A0AAW2LRF8-F1
#
_cell.length_a   1.000
_cell.length_b   1.000
_cell.length_c   1.000
_cell.angle_alpha   90.00
_cell.angle_beta   90.00
_cell.angle_gamma   90.00
#
_symmetry.space_group_name_H-M   'P 1'
#
loop_
_entity.id
_entity.type
_entity.pdbx_description
1 polymer ?
#
loop_
_entity_poly.entity_id
_entity_poly.type
_entity_poly.pdbx_seq_one_letter_code
_entity_poly.pdbx_strand_id
1 'polypeptide(L)'
;MRLYYTMFMLVSMAMGGAYAAIDNVIQMPMSDAENPKPVDEWFHSLDQAKETRTKLHFYFQDVLGGDSPTVWKVAESAVTSTSATTFGQINMVDDLLTAGPEPGSEVVGGLRGRSGSLTCTIRLSKWG
;
A
#
# COMPACT_ATOMS: atom_id res chain seq x y z
N MET A 1 24.90 16.38 3.86
CA MET A 1 23.70 16.61 4.70
C MET A 1 22.53 15.93 4.01
N ARG A 2 22.14 14.73 4.44
CA ARG A 2 20.97 13.99 3.90
C ARG A 2 19.99 13.84 5.06
N LEU A 3 18.89 14.59 5.01
CA LEU A 3 17.79 14.44 5.96
C LEU A 3 17.00 13.18 5.60
N TYR A 4 16.85 12.28 6.57
CA TYR A 4 15.87 11.19 6.53
C TYR A 4 14.74 11.56 7.50
N TYR A 5 13.55 11.83 6.96
CA TYR A 5 12.26 11.92 7.66
C TYR A 5 11.25 11.69 6.52
N THR A 6 10.46 10.62 6.46
CA THR A 6 9.45 10.19 7.43
C THR A 6 9.06 8.75 7.10
N MET A 7 9.24 7.79 8.01
CA MET A 7 8.70 6.43 7.89
C MET A 7 7.80 6.15 9.09
N PHE A 8 6.55 6.63 9.02
CA PHE A 8 5.47 6.16 9.88
C PHE A 8 4.77 5.01 9.16
N MET A 9 5.18 3.76 9.44
CA MET A 9 4.30 2.60 9.30
C MET A 9 3.90 2.16 10.70
N LEU A 10 2.77 2.66 11.18
CA LEU A 10 2.07 2.06 12.30
C LEU A 10 1.44 0.75 11.80
N VAL A 11 2.06 -0.38 12.14
CA VAL A 11 1.36 -1.66 12.25
C VAL A 11 1.22 -1.94 13.75
N SER A 12 0.02 -1.78 14.28
CA SER A 12 -0.34 -2.14 15.65
C SER A 12 -0.64 -3.64 15.72
N MET A 13 -0.01 -4.31 16.68
CA MET A 13 -0.14 -5.74 17.03
C MET A 13 -1.28 -6.05 18.01
N ALA A 14 -1.83 -7.27 17.92
CA ALA A 14 -2.12 -8.23 19.02
C ALA A 14 -2.94 -9.42 18.46
N MET A 15 -2.80 -10.71 18.77
CA MET A 15 -1.92 -11.53 19.63
C MET A 15 -2.09 -13.02 19.22
N GLY A 16 -1.04 -13.84 19.39
CA GLY A 16 -1.17 -15.23 19.84
C GLY A 16 -1.22 -16.34 18.77
N GLY A 17 -0.09 -17.02 18.58
CA GLY A 17 -0.03 -18.34 17.93
C GLY A 17 1.29 -18.55 17.22
N ALA A 18 1.97 -19.66 17.51
CA ALA A 18 3.18 -20.07 16.82
C ALA A 18 2.89 -20.29 15.32
N TYR A 19 3.50 -19.51 14.44
CA TYR A 19 3.49 -19.78 13.00
C TYR A 19 4.85 -20.33 12.61
N ALA A 20 4.92 -21.66 12.57
CA ALA A 20 5.95 -22.36 11.84
C ALA A 20 5.77 -22.10 10.33
N ALA A 21 6.88 -21.85 9.65
CA ALA A 21 7.09 -21.97 8.20
C ALA A 21 6.11 -21.20 7.29
N ILE A 22 6.45 -19.94 7.02
CA ILE A 22 6.26 -19.36 5.68
C ILE A 22 7.59 -18.70 5.29
N ASP A 23 8.41 -19.47 4.58
CA ASP A 23 9.64 -18.97 3.99
C ASP A 23 9.29 -17.77 3.09
N ASN A 24 9.88 -16.62 3.38
CA ASN A 24 9.83 -15.31 2.70
C ASN A 24 9.04 -14.17 3.39
N VAL A 25 8.48 -14.34 4.59
CA VAL A 25 8.03 -13.18 5.39
C VAL A 25 9.05 -12.93 6.50
N ILE A 26 9.91 -11.94 6.28
CA ILE A 26 10.86 -11.48 7.29
C ILE A 26 10.06 -10.80 8.42
N GLN A 27 9.82 -11.54 9.51
CA GLN A 27 9.07 -11.02 10.65
C GLN A 27 9.92 -9.99 11.40
N MET A 28 9.36 -8.79 11.60
CA MET A 28 10.01 -7.76 12.41
C MET A 28 9.93 -8.13 13.89
N PRO A 29 11.05 -8.16 14.62
CA PRO A 29 11.00 -8.28 16.08
C PRO A 29 10.38 -7.01 16.68
N MET A 30 9.64 -7.16 17.77
CA MET A 30 9.15 -6.03 18.55
C MET A 30 10.33 -5.31 19.20
N SER A 31 10.32 -3.98 19.13
CA SER A 31 11.38 -3.16 19.71
C SER A 31 11.21 -3.04 21.22
N ASP A 32 12.14 -3.60 21.97
CA ASP A 32 12.30 -3.30 23.40
C ASP A 32 13.32 -2.17 23.55
N ALA A 33 12.92 -1.04 24.14
CA ALA A 33 13.79 0.14 24.27
C ALA A 33 15.06 -0.12 25.10
N GLU A 34 15.04 -1.13 25.98
CA GLU A 34 16.20 -1.55 26.78
C GLU A 34 17.10 -2.56 26.07
N ASN A 35 16.61 -3.24 25.02
CA ASN A 35 17.38 -4.28 24.33
C ASN A 35 17.25 -4.14 22.80
N PRO A 36 18.11 -3.33 22.16
CA PRO A 36 18.07 -3.10 20.72
C PRO A 36 18.61 -4.29 19.91
N LYS A 37 19.30 -5.24 20.53
CA LYS A 37 19.99 -6.35 19.85
C LYS A 37 19.13 -7.13 18.85
N PRO A 38 17.86 -7.49 19.16
CA PRO A 38 17.02 -8.22 18.21
C PRO A 38 16.73 -7.41 16.93
N VAL A 39 16.57 -6.09 17.07
CA VAL A 39 16.31 -5.19 15.94
C VAL A 39 17.57 -5.02 15.09
N ASP A 40 18.73 -4.87 15.73
CA ASP A 40 20.02 -4.74 15.04
C ASP A 40 20.39 -6.02 14.26
N GLU A 41 20.20 -7.18 14.88
CA GLU A 41 20.40 -8.49 14.23
C GLU A 41 19.43 -8.68 13.04
N TRP A 42 18.19 -8.23 13.20
CA TRP A 42 17.20 -8.26 12.13
C TRP A 42 17.62 -7.38 10.94
N PHE A 43 18.10 -6.15 11.16
CA PHE A 43 18.63 -5.31 10.09
C PHE A 43 19.83 -5.94 9.39
N HIS A 44 20.76 -6.55 10.14
CA HIS A 44 21.87 -7.28 9.53
C HIS A 44 21.42 -8.50 8.71
N SER A 45 20.31 -9.14 9.09
CA SER A 45 19.73 -10.22 8.28
C SER A 45 19.16 -9.72 6.95
N LEU A 46 18.65 -8.47 6.89
CA LEU A 46 18.19 -7.85 5.65
C LEU A 46 19.34 -7.55 4.69
N ASP A 47 20.48 -7.07 5.22
CA ASP A 47 21.67 -6.79 4.43
C ASP A 47 22.25 -8.06 3.77
N GLN A 48 22.03 -9.21 4.41
CA GLN A 48 22.42 -10.53 3.92
C GLN A 48 21.34 -11.20 3.06
N ALA A 49 20.11 -10.68 3.08
CA ALA A 49 19.02 -11.21 2.29
C ALA A 49 19.34 -11.02 0.80
N LYS A 50 19.28 -12.11 0.04
CA LYS A 50 19.48 -12.07 -1.40
C LYS A 50 18.45 -11.14 -2.03
N GLU A 51 18.91 -10.10 -2.73
CA GLU A 51 18.06 -9.19 -3.48
C GLU A 51 17.16 -10.01 -4.41
N THR A 52 15.86 -10.02 -4.12
CA THR A 52 14.87 -10.73 -4.93
C THR A 52 14.13 -9.71 -5.78
N ARG A 53 14.22 -9.87 -7.10
CA ARG A 53 13.48 -9.03 -8.05
C ARG A 53 12.22 -9.74 -8.49
N THR A 54 11.07 -9.20 -8.10
CA THR A 54 9.76 -9.71 -8.51
C THR A 54 9.17 -8.78 -9.56
N LYS A 55 8.80 -9.32 -10.73
CA LYS A 55 8.00 -8.59 -11.72
C LYS A 55 6.53 -8.88 -11.44
N LEU A 56 5.79 -7.84 -11.06
CA LEU A 56 4.34 -7.92 -10.86
C LEU A 56 3.64 -7.38 -12.09
N HIS A 57 2.62 -8.09 -12.55
CA HIS A 57 1.75 -7.65 -13.63
C HIS A 57 0.30 -7.86 -13.19
N PHE A 58 -0.47 -6.78 -13.16
CA PHE A 58 -1.85 -6.74 -12.72
C PHE A 58 -2.53 -5.50 -13.32
N TYR A 59 -3.86 -5.49 -13.27
CA TYR A 59 -4.70 -4.44 -13.81
C TYR A 59 -5.50 -3.77 -12.69
N PHE A 60 -5.62 -2.44 -12.74
CA PHE A 60 -6.44 -1.67 -11.83
C PHE A 60 -7.85 -1.54 -12.39
N GLN A 61 -8.85 -1.81 -11.55
CA GLN A 61 -10.27 -1.66 -11.90
C GLN A 61 -10.83 -0.40 -11.25
N ASP A 62 -10.59 0.77 -11.86
CA ASP A 62 -11.07 2.08 -11.38
C ASP A 62 -12.52 2.32 -11.86
N VAL A 63 -13.45 2.40 -10.91
CA VAL A 63 -14.88 2.61 -11.16
C VAL A 63 -15.33 3.92 -10.51
N LEU A 64 -15.39 4.98 -11.30
CA LEU A 64 -15.74 6.34 -10.84
C LEU A 64 -17.25 6.56 -10.57
N GLY A 65 -18.12 5.64 -10.97
CA GLY A 65 -19.59 5.82 -10.90
C GLY A 65 -20.38 4.53 -11.06
N GLY A 66 -21.71 4.64 -11.23
CA GLY A 66 -22.62 3.48 -11.26
C GLY A 66 -23.03 3.01 -9.86
N ASP A 67 -23.59 1.81 -9.78
CA ASP A 67 -24.18 1.27 -8.54
C ASP A 67 -23.13 0.84 -7.50
N SER A 68 -21.87 0.68 -7.90
CA SER A 68 -20.77 0.25 -7.02
C SER A 68 -19.45 0.92 -7.42
N PRO A 69 -19.31 2.23 -7.19
CA PRO A 69 -18.06 2.94 -7.43
C PRO A 69 -16.97 2.45 -6.46
N THR A 70 -15.72 2.50 -6.92
CA THR A 70 -14.51 2.23 -6.13
C THR A 70 -13.70 3.51 -5.86
N VAL A 71 -14.11 4.63 -6.45
CA VAL A 71 -13.48 5.94 -6.28
C VAL A 71 -14.51 6.99 -5.88
N TRP A 72 -14.20 7.73 -4.83
CA TRP A 72 -15.07 8.76 -4.26
C TRP A 72 -14.34 10.08 -4.14
N LYS A 73 -14.94 11.16 -4.65
CA LYS A 73 -14.46 12.52 -4.39
C LYS A 73 -14.72 12.88 -2.93
N VAL A 74 -13.65 13.19 -2.19
CA VAL A 74 -13.73 13.54 -0.76
C VAL A 74 -13.43 15.00 -0.47
N ALA A 75 -12.74 15.70 -1.37
CA ALA A 75 -12.55 17.14 -1.29
C ALA A 75 -12.34 17.74 -2.68
N GLU A 76 -12.69 19.02 -2.81
CA GLU A 76 -12.38 19.83 -3.99
C GLU A 76 -12.09 21.28 -3.59
N SER A 77 -11.37 21.98 -4.45
CA SER A 77 -11.09 23.41 -4.31
C SER A 77 -12.09 24.23 -5.12
N ALA A 78 -12.26 25.52 -4.78
CA ALA A 78 -13.11 26.44 -5.54
C ALA A 78 -12.71 26.56 -7.02
N VAL A 79 -11.43 26.32 -7.35
CA VAL A 79 -10.92 26.38 -8.73
C VAL A 79 -11.06 25.06 -9.49
N THR A 80 -11.45 23.97 -8.81
CA THR A 80 -11.45 22.62 -9.38
C THR A 80 -12.36 22.49 -10.59
N SER A 81 -13.57 23.04 -10.55
CA SER A 81 -14.55 22.97 -11.64
C SER A 81 -14.12 23.72 -12.91
N THR A 82 -13.30 24.77 -12.76
CA THR A 82 -12.77 25.56 -13.86
C THR A 82 -11.41 25.07 -14.37
N SER A 83 -10.80 24.13 -13.68
CA SER A 83 -9.48 23.60 -14.02
C SER A 83 -9.59 22.45 -15.02
N ALA A 84 -8.87 22.53 -16.14
CA ALA A 84 -8.83 21.47 -17.15
C ALA A 84 -8.26 20.14 -16.63
N THR A 85 -7.45 20.16 -15.56
CA THR A 85 -6.86 18.96 -14.95
C THR A 85 -7.57 18.54 -13.66
N THR A 86 -8.68 19.20 -13.31
CA THR A 86 -9.38 18.98 -12.05
C THR A 86 -8.48 19.27 -10.84
N PHE A 87 -7.61 20.28 -10.96
CA PHE A 87 -6.66 20.66 -9.92
C PHE A 87 -7.37 20.99 -8.59
N GLY A 88 -6.83 20.51 -7.48
CA GLY A 88 -7.42 20.67 -6.15
C GLY A 88 -8.51 19.66 -5.81
N GLN A 89 -8.86 18.73 -6.71
CA GLN A 89 -9.69 17.56 -6.36
C GLN A 89 -8.86 16.49 -5.66
N ILE A 90 -9.48 15.88 -4.65
CA ILE A 90 -8.96 14.75 -3.91
C ILE A 90 -10.02 13.65 -3.87
N ASN A 91 -9.64 12.45 -4.31
CA ASN A 91 -10.44 11.24 -4.33
C ASN A 91 -9.86 10.20 -3.38
N MET A 92 -10.71 9.46 -2.68
CA MET A 92 -10.35 8.19 -2.04
C MET A 92 -10.60 7.06 -3.02
N VAL A 93 -9.69 6.08 -3.02
CA VAL A 93 -9.67 4.95 -3.95
C VAL A 93 -9.64 3.64 -3.14
N ASP A 94 -10.50 2.69 -3.51
CA ASP A 94 -10.55 1.31 -3.02
C ASP A 94 -10.79 0.35 -4.20
N ASP A 95 -9.83 0.29 -5.11
CA ASP A 95 -9.92 -0.45 -6.38
C ASP A 95 -9.49 -1.91 -6.22
N LEU A 96 -10.07 -2.78 -7.05
CA LEU A 96 -9.60 -4.16 -7.20
C LEU A 96 -8.36 -4.22 -8.10
N LEU A 97 -7.47 -5.16 -7.78
CA LEU A 97 -6.35 -5.56 -8.64
C LEU A 97 -6.67 -6.92 -9.24
N THR A 98 -6.66 -7.02 -10.56
CA THR A 98 -7.00 -8.25 -11.28
C THR A 98 -5.83 -8.80 -12.09
N ALA A 99 -5.82 -10.12 -12.31
CA ALA A 99 -4.82 -10.80 -13.13
C ALA A 99 -4.94 -10.47 -14.64
N GLY A 100 -6.15 -10.11 -15.09
CA GLY A 100 -6.46 -9.71 -16.46
C GLY A 100 -7.21 -8.38 -16.51
N PRO A 101 -7.32 -7.75 -17.69
CA PRO A 101 -8.00 -6.47 -17.85
C PRO A 101 -9.53 -6.58 -17.72
N GLU A 102 -10.09 -7.76 -17.96
CA GLU A 102 -11.54 -7.96 -17.95
C GLU A 102 -12.11 -7.85 -16.52
N PRO A 103 -13.28 -7.20 -16.31
CA PRO A 103 -13.87 -7.00 -14.98
C PRO A 103 -14.14 -8.27 -14.17
N GLY A 104 -14.32 -9.41 -14.84
CA GLY A 104 -14.54 -10.72 -14.21
C GLY A 104 -13.26 -11.54 -13.99
N SER A 105 -12.08 -10.98 -14.26
CA SER A 105 -10.80 -11.66 -14.06
C SER A 105 -10.53 -11.94 -12.58
N GLU A 106 -9.66 -12.91 -12.31
CA GLU A 106 -9.25 -13.25 -10.94
C GLU A 106 -8.74 -12.02 -10.19
N VAL A 107 -9.29 -11.79 -8.99
CA VAL A 107 -8.85 -10.73 -8.08
C VAL A 107 -7.61 -11.21 -7.32
N VAL A 108 -6.50 -10.49 -7.50
CA VAL A 108 -5.19 -10.81 -6.90
C VAL A 108 -4.82 -9.89 -5.75
N GLY A 109 -5.58 -8.80 -5.56
CA GLY A 109 -5.21 -7.74 -4.64
C GLY A 109 -6.25 -6.63 -4.55
N GLY A 110 -6.00 -5.69 -3.64
CA GLY A 110 -6.74 -4.44 -3.53
C GLY A 110 -5.77 -3.27 -3.41
N LEU A 111 -6.16 -2.14 -4.00
CA LEU A 111 -5.46 -0.87 -3.90
C LEU A 111 -6.31 0.09 -3.08
N ARG A 112 -5.72 0.61 -2.00
CA ARG A 112 -6.37 1.63 -1.16
C ARG A 112 -5.52 2.86 -1.07
N GLY A 113 -6.12 4.02 -1.21
CA GLY A 113 -5.34 5.24 -1.20
C GLY A 113 -6.13 6.50 -1.50
N ARG A 114 -5.36 7.51 -1.88
CA ARG A 114 -5.86 8.83 -2.23
C ARG A 114 -5.22 9.31 -3.52
N SER A 115 -6.05 9.75 -4.44
CA SER A 115 -5.64 10.32 -5.71
C SER A 115 -6.07 11.78 -5.80
N GLY A 116 -5.26 12.60 -6.46
CA GLY A 116 -5.54 13.98 -6.81
C GLY A 116 -4.83 14.30 -8.11
N SER A 117 -5.09 15.50 -8.65
CA SER A 117 -4.64 15.88 -10.00
C SER A 117 -3.16 15.60 -10.32
N LEU A 118 -2.27 15.69 -9.33
CA LEU A 118 -0.82 15.46 -9.50
C LEU A 118 -0.23 14.46 -8.51
N THR A 119 -1.06 13.85 -7.65
CA THR A 119 -0.56 12.99 -6.58
C THR A 119 -1.44 11.76 -6.45
N CYS A 120 -0.81 10.60 -6.38
CA CYS A 120 -1.49 9.35 -6.08
C CYS A 120 -0.67 8.65 -4.98
N THR A 121 -1.29 8.42 -3.83
CA THR A 121 -0.70 7.68 -2.72
C THR A 121 -1.51 6.44 -2.49
N ILE A 122 -0.90 5.27 -2.68
CA ILE A 122 -1.59 3.98 -2.67
C ILE A 122 -0.87 2.96 -1.80
N ARG A 123 -1.65 2.12 -1.16
CA ARG A 123 -1.21 0.91 -0.47
C ARG A 123 -1.81 -0.29 -1.23
N LEU A 124 -0.93 -1.21 -1.62
CA LEU A 124 -1.36 -2.50 -2.16
C LEU A 124 -1.56 -3.48 -1.00
N SER A 125 -2.60 -4.29 -1.11
CA SER A 125 -2.88 -5.39 -0.20
C SER A 125 -3.17 -6.65 -1.01
N LYS A 126 -2.69 -7.80 -0.53
CA LYS A 126 -3.05 -9.10 -1.09
C LYS A 126 -4.32 -9.58 -0.41
N TRP A 127 -5.25 -10.13 -1.19
CA TRP A 127 -6.35 -10.92 -0.64
C TRP A 127 -5.87 -12.38 -0.60
N GLY A 128 -5.97 -12.99 0.57
CA GLY A 128 -5.53 -14.36 0.84
C GLY A 128 -6.69 -15.34 0.72
#